data_AF-A0A545BN11-F1
#
_entry.id   AF-A0A545BN11-F1
#
_cell.length_a   1.000
_cell.length_b   1.000
_cell.length_c   1.000
_cell.angle_alpha   90.00
_cell.angle_beta   90.00
_cell.angle_gamma   90.00
#
_symmetry.space_group_name_H-M   'P 1'
#
loop_
_entity.id
_entity.type
_entity.pdbx_description
1 polymer ?
#
loop_
_entity_poly.entity_id
_entity_poly.type
_entity_poly.pdbx_seq_one_letter_code
_entity_poly.pdbx_strand_id
1 'polypeptide(L)'
;MQDSVVDSPLIRQGLARLQEHTFSKAGLGFGAQEVISTSLMFQDTSRRYVDVCRDGQWGGRDWQTDFPPELLDYWLMEVRRELYVPGLGTWKTFRVFLFPSNEGRIEAFDYEILTRGMFGDPKDSTGPASGQAVKMDLLTFPRTLDNIQEWMWTALRTDAQTPPVYNPQLNTVDWDNKRLPVTDSGTDFSVEPEIIDPSREPGVFAKIGKKLFGG
;
A
#
# COMPACT_ATOMS: atom_id res chain seq x y z
N MET A 1 5.88 -9.12 3.36
CA MET A 1 5.25 -8.95 4.70
C MET A 1 4.16 -10.02 4.85
N GLN A 2 3.93 -10.61 6.03
CA GLN A 2 2.89 -11.65 6.19
C GLN A 2 1.52 -11.03 6.49
N ASP A 3 0.45 -11.64 5.97
CA ASP A 3 -0.92 -11.28 6.32
C ASP A 3 -1.12 -11.48 7.83
N SER A 4 -1.65 -10.48 8.51
CA SER A 4 -1.77 -10.53 9.96
C SER A 4 -2.94 -9.73 10.49
N VAL A 5 -3.45 -10.20 11.63
CA VAL A 5 -4.22 -9.36 12.54
C VAL A 5 -3.23 -8.42 13.20
N VAL A 6 -3.50 -7.12 13.12
CA VAL A 6 -2.61 -6.10 13.65
C VAL A 6 -3.21 -5.54 14.93
N ASP A 7 -2.46 -5.56 16.03
CA ASP A 7 -2.86 -4.96 17.31
C ASP A 7 -1.82 -3.94 17.77
N SER A 8 -2.30 -2.73 18.07
CA SER A 8 -1.51 -1.67 18.69
C SER A 8 -2.46 -0.69 19.41
N PRO A 9 -1.96 0.11 20.38
CA PRO A 9 -2.78 1.15 21.00
C PRO A 9 -3.41 2.13 20.00
N LEU A 10 -2.69 2.52 18.95
CA LEU A 10 -3.19 3.37 17.86
C LEU A 10 -4.38 2.71 17.14
N ILE A 11 -4.27 1.40 16.89
CA ILE A 11 -5.31 0.63 16.20
C ILE A 11 -6.56 0.52 17.08
N ARG A 12 -6.41 0.13 18.35
CA ARG A 12 -7.54 0.00 19.28
C ARG A 12 -8.29 1.30 19.48
N GLN A 13 -7.57 2.42 19.63
CA GLN A 13 -8.20 3.75 19.74
C GLN A 13 -8.94 4.14 18.45
N GLY A 14 -8.34 3.89 17.28
CA GLY A 14 -9.00 4.13 16.00
C GLY A 14 -10.27 3.31 15.82
N LEU A 15 -10.21 2.00 16.11
CA LEU A 15 -11.34 1.09 16.07
C LEU A 15 -12.47 1.56 16.99
N ALA A 16 -12.16 1.95 18.23
CA ALA A 16 -13.17 2.43 19.18
C ALA A 16 -13.91 3.69 18.67
N ARG A 17 -13.17 4.69 18.17
CA ARG A 17 -13.77 5.91 17.59
C ARG A 17 -14.63 5.59 16.36
N LEU A 18 -14.11 4.74 15.48
CA LEU A 18 -14.80 4.35 14.25
C LEU A 18 -16.10 3.59 14.58
N GLN A 19 -16.04 2.68 15.55
CA GLN A 19 -17.18 1.91 16.05
C GLN A 19 -18.25 2.81 16.65
N GLU A 20 -17.88 3.74 17.54
CA GLU A 20 -18.80 4.72 18.14
C GLU A 20 -19.56 5.52 17.07
N HIS A 21 -18.84 6.01 16.05
CA HIS A 21 -19.45 6.74 14.96
C HIS A 21 -20.36 5.85 14.10
N THR A 22 -19.88 4.65 13.74
CA THR A 22 -20.54 3.71 12.83
C THR A 22 -21.92 3.29 13.32
N PHE A 23 -22.06 3.02 14.63
CA PHE A 23 -23.30 2.54 15.23
C PHE A 23 -24.15 3.65 15.86
N SER A 24 -23.75 4.92 15.69
CA SER A 24 -24.58 6.07 16.06
C SER A 24 -25.84 6.17 15.18
N LYS A 25 -26.86 6.93 15.60
CA LYS A 25 -28.11 7.10 14.83
C LYS A 25 -27.94 7.63 13.41
N ALA A 26 -26.87 8.37 13.16
CA ALA A 26 -26.54 8.92 11.84
C ALA A 26 -25.43 8.11 11.12
N GLY A 27 -24.90 7.08 11.78
CA GLY A 27 -23.82 6.25 11.27
C GLY A 27 -24.32 5.22 10.24
N LEU A 28 -23.44 4.85 9.32
CA LEU A 28 -23.75 3.91 8.25
C LEU A 28 -24.13 2.50 8.75
N GLY A 29 -23.72 2.16 9.97
CA GLY A 29 -24.00 0.89 10.64
C GLY A 29 -25.15 0.96 11.63
N PHE A 30 -25.96 2.03 11.64
CA PHE A 30 -27.09 2.11 12.57
C PHE A 30 -28.03 0.90 12.39
N GLY A 31 -28.28 0.19 13.49
CA GLY A 31 -29.07 -1.05 13.52
C GLY A 31 -28.40 -2.27 12.88
N ALA A 32 -27.14 -2.18 12.45
CA ALA A 32 -26.41 -3.30 11.87
C ALA A 32 -25.80 -4.21 12.95
N GLN A 33 -25.64 -5.48 12.59
CA GLN A 33 -24.98 -6.49 13.42
C GLN A 33 -23.47 -6.48 13.24
N GLU A 34 -23.02 -6.13 12.03
CA GLU A 34 -21.61 -6.06 11.66
C GLU A 34 -21.43 -5.12 10.48
N VAL A 35 -20.31 -4.40 10.47
CA VAL A 35 -19.87 -3.58 9.35
C VAL A 35 -18.43 -3.96 9.02
N ILE A 36 -18.16 -4.21 7.75
CA ILE A 36 -16.81 -4.50 7.25
C ILE A 36 -16.44 -3.47 6.21
N SER A 37 -15.29 -2.84 6.39
CA SER A 37 -14.69 -2.00 5.36
C SER A 37 -13.43 -2.65 4.81
N THR A 38 -13.40 -2.86 3.49
CA THR A 38 -12.19 -3.26 2.77
C THR A 38 -11.63 -2.05 2.04
N SER A 39 -10.48 -1.56 2.47
CA SER A 39 -9.82 -0.36 1.93
C SER A 39 -8.46 -0.70 1.34
N LEU A 40 -8.30 -0.42 0.05
CA LEU A 40 -7.02 -0.40 -0.64
C LEU A 40 -6.45 1.02 -0.57
N MET A 41 -5.23 1.14 -0.05
CA MET A 41 -4.60 2.41 0.28
C MET A 41 -3.45 2.72 -0.68
N PHE A 42 -3.62 3.72 -1.53
CA PHE A 42 -2.51 4.47 -2.15
C PHE A 42 -2.52 5.92 -1.64
N GLN A 43 -1.43 6.65 -1.88
CA GLN A 43 -1.31 8.05 -1.47
C GLN A 43 -2.34 8.96 -2.18
N ASP A 44 -2.64 8.67 -3.44
CA ASP A 44 -3.50 9.47 -4.32
C ASP A 44 -4.85 8.80 -4.63
N THR A 45 -4.96 7.49 -4.41
CA THR A 45 -6.11 6.69 -4.81
C THR A 45 -6.46 5.66 -3.74
N SER A 46 -7.47 5.95 -2.90
CA SER A 46 -8.05 4.92 -2.02
C SER A 46 -9.31 4.34 -2.64
N ARG A 47 -9.37 3.01 -2.78
CA ARG A 47 -10.60 2.30 -3.16
C ARG A 47 -11.17 1.64 -1.90
N ARG A 48 -12.47 1.80 -1.68
CA ARG A 48 -13.15 1.27 -0.49
C ARG A 48 -14.44 0.55 -0.87
N TYR A 49 -14.63 -0.62 -0.26
CA TYR A 49 -15.88 -1.35 -0.25
C TYR A 49 -16.36 -1.50 1.19
N VAL A 50 -17.67 -1.42 1.37
CA VAL A 50 -18.30 -1.53 2.69
C VAL A 50 -19.44 -2.53 2.59
N ASP A 51 -19.40 -3.57 3.42
CA ASP A 51 -20.50 -4.48 3.64
C ASP A 51 -21.09 -4.25 5.01
N VAL A 52 -22.41 -4.36 5.08
CA VAL A 52 -23.18 -4.18 6.28
C VAL A 52 -24.13 -5.36 6.44
N CYS A 53 -24.08 -6.00 7.60
CA CYS A 53 -24.97 -7.10 7.95
C CYS A 53 -26.17 -6.55 8.75
N ARG A 54 -27.37 -6.80 8.25
CA ARG A 54 -28.64 -6.50 8.92
C ARG A 54 -29.54 -7.72 8.88
N ASP A 55 -30.07 -8.11 10.03
CA ASP A 55 -30.96 -9.28 10.15
C ASP A 55 -30.39 -10.56 9.50
N GLY A 56 -29.08 -10.76 9.60
CA GLY A 56 -28.34 -11.89 9.03
C GLY A 56 -28.09 -11.79 7.52
N GLN A 57 -28.45 -10.69 6.87
CA GLN A 57 -28.26 -10.46 5.45
C GLN A 57 -27.16 -9.43 5.18
N TRP A 58 -26.24 -9.80 4.30
CA TRP A 58 -25.16 -8.93 3.84
C TRP A 58 -25.62 -8.06 2.67
N GLY A 59 -25.34 -6.76 2.76
CA GLY A 59 -25.55 -5.80 1.69
C GLY A 59 -24.48 -4.71 1.70
N GLY A 60 -24.49 -3.85 0.69
CA GLY A 60 -23.61 -2.68 0.67
C GLY A 60 -24.05 -1.59 1.66
N ARG A 61 -23.22 -0.55 1.80
CA ARG A 61 -23.64 0.69 2.47
C ARG A 61 -24.78 1.39 1.73
N ASP A 62 -25.53 2.22 2.45
CA ASP A 62 -26.38 3.23 1.83
C ASP A 62 -25.50 4.29 1.16
N TRP A 63 -25.89 4.77 -0.02
CA TRP A 63 -25.17 5.82 -0.73
C TRP A 63 -25.18 7.16 0.01
N GLN A 64 -26.14 7.38 0.90
CA GLN A 64 -26.27 8.61 1.68
C GLN A 64 -25.37 8.66 2.91
N THR A 65 -24.79 7.53 3.33
CA THR A 65 -23.92 7.45 4.51
C THR A 65 -22.60 6.76 4.16
N ASP A 66 -21.50 7.27 4.71
CA ASP A 66 -20.18 6.66 4.57
C ASP A 66 -19.33 6.99 5.79
N PHE A 67 -18.17 6.35 5.89
CA PHE A 67 -17.15 6.74 6.84
C PHE A 67 -16.61 8.13 6.49
N PRO A 68 -16.55 9.07 7.46
CA PRO A 68 -15.77 10.28 7.31
C PRO A 68 -14.31 9.93 6.97
N PRO A 69 -13.68 10.58 5.98
CA PRO A 69 -12.29 10.31 5.59
C PRO A 69 -11.31 10.38 6.77
N GLU A 70 -11.56 11.28 7.72
CA GLU A 70 -10.73 11.47 8.90
C GLU A 70 -10.78 10.28 9.86
N LEU A 71 -11.92 9.58 9.93
CA LEU A 71 -12.09 8.46 10.85
C LEU A 71 -11.53 7.15 10.28
N LEU A 72 -11.57 6.98 8.96
CA LEU A 72 -11.11 5.74 8.33
C LEU A 72 -9.85 5.94 7.48
N ASP A 73 -9.89 6.72 6.40
CA ASP A 73 -8.81 6.76 5.42
C ASP A 73 -7.54 7.40 5.98
N TYR A 74 -7.67 8.50 6.71
CA TYR A 74 -6.53 9.17 7.34
C TYR A 74 -5.95 8.32 8.47
N TRP A 75 -6.80 7.72 9.29
CA TRP A 75 -6.36 6.80 10.34
C TRP A 75 -5.63 5.57 9.76
N LEU A 76 -6.14 4.95 8.68
CA LEU A 76 -5.44 3.85 8.02
C LEU A 76 -4.09 4.30 7.44
N MET A 77 -3.99 5.52 6.91
CA MET A 77 -2.71 6.08 6.48
C MET A 77 -1.74 6.31 7.66
N GLU A 78 -2.23 6.74 8.82
CA GLU A 78 -1.43 6.83 10.05
C GLU A 78 -0.94 5.44 10.48
N VAL A 79 -1.82 4.43 10.47
CA VAL A 79 -1.46 3.03 10.75
C VAL A 79 -0.37 2.55 9.80
N ARG A 80 -0.46 2.86 8.49
CA ARG A 80 0.59 2.53 7.52
C ARG A 80 1.93 3.19 7.83
N ARG A 81 1.93 4.44 8.28
CA ARG A 81 3.15 5.17 8.65
C ARG A 81 3.79 4.61 9.91
N GLU A 82 2.99 4.33 10.93
CA GLU A 82 3.45 3.79 12.20
C GLU A 82 4.09 2.41 12.02
N LEU A 83 3.52 1.60 11.14
CA LEU A 83 3.97 0.23 10.92
C LEU A 83 4.94 0.07 9.74
N TYR A 84 5.34 1.17 9.12
CA TYR A 84 6.31 1.13 8.04
C TYR A 84 7.68 0.67 8.55
N VAL A 85 8.24 -0.33 7.89
CA VAL A 85 9.61 -0.78 8.13
C VAL A 85 10.46 -0.48 6.90
N PRO A 86 11.53 0.34 7.02
CA PRO A 86 12.43 0.62 5.90
C PRO A 86 12.91 -0.63 5.20
N GLY A 87 12.78 -0.67 3.87
CA GLY A 87 13.17 -1.81 3.06
C GLY A 87 12.11 -2.93 2.97
N LEU A 88 11.34 -3.20 4.02
CA LEU A 88 10.25 -4.18 3.96
C LEU A 88 8.94 -3.58 3.41
N GLY A 89 8.67 -2.30 3.71
CA GLY A 89 7.45 -1.61 3.33
C GLY A 89 6.39 -1.59 4.44
N THR A 90 5.13 -1.46 4.01
CA THR A 90 3.91 -1.51 4.82
C THR A 90 2.78 -2.15 4.00
N TRP A 91 1.79 -2.72 4.67
CA TRP A 91 0.57 -3.25 4.06
C TRP A 91 -0.17 -2.22 3.19
N LYS A 92 -1.01 -2.76 2.29
CA LYS A 92 -1.67 -2.08 1.17
C LYS A 92 -3.18 -2.10 1.31
N THR A 93 -3.73 -3.25 1.65
CA THR A 93 -5.15 -3.40 1.90
C THR A 93 -5.41 -3.66 3.37
N PHE A 94 -6.47 -3.06 3.89
CA PHE A 94 -6.96 -3.27 5.24
C PHE A 94 -8.42 -3.71 5.19
N ARG A 95 -8.76 -4.74 5.96
CA ARG A 95 -10.14 -5.11 6.29
C ARG A 95 -10.42 -4.74 7.73
N VAL A 96 -11.32 -3.80 7.93
CA VAL A 96 -11.75 -3.31 9.25
C VAL A 96 -13.10 -3.91 9.56
N PHE A 97 -13.17 -4.67 10.65
CA PHE A 97 -14.39 -5.31 11.14
C PHE A 97 -14.89 -4.55 12.37
N LEU A 98 -16.15 -4.16 12.36
CA LEU A 98 -16.79 -3.40 13.41
C LEU A 98 -18.06 -4.11 13.86
N PHE A 99 -18.25 -4.16 15.18
CA PHE A 99 -19.39 -4.81 15.82
C PHE A 99 -20.02 -3.83 16.81
N PRO A 100 -21.35 -3.85 17.02
CA PRO A 100 -22.00 -2.91 17.94
C PRO A 100 -21.63 -3.19 19.41
N SER A 101 -21.32 -4.44 19.76
CA SER A 101 -21.12 -4.85 21.16
C SER A 101 -19.82 -5.61 21.42
N ASN A 102 -19.04 -5.91 20.38
CA ASN A 102 -17.75 -6.59 20.50
C ASN A 102 -16.63 -5.64 20.09
N GLU A 103 -15.40 -5.99 20.45
CA GLU A 103 -14.22 -5.25 19.97
C GLU A 103 -14.07 -5.44 18.45
N GLY A 104 -13.85 -4.33 17.74
CA GLY A 104 -13.48 -4.37 16.33
C GLY A 104 -12.12 -5.03 16.11
N ARG A 105 -11.82 -5.39 14.86
CA ARG A 105 -10.50 -5.90 14.49
C ARG A 105 -10.07 -5.40 13.12
N ILE A 106 -8.78 -5.48 12.85
CA ILE A 106 -8.21 -5.16 11.54
C ILE A 106 -7.34 -6.31 11.03
N GLU A 107 -7.52 -6.64 9.76
CA GLU A 107 -6.63 -7.51 9.00
C GLU A 107 -5.91 -6.68 7.96
N ALA A 108 -4.62 -6.91 7.77
CA ALA A 108 -3.79 -6.17 6.83
C ALA A 108 -3.11 -7.12 5.81
N PHE A 109 -3.09 -6.68 4.55
CA PHE A 109 -2.64 -7.47 3.41
C PHE A 109 -1.67 -6.66 2.54
N ASP A 110 -0.61 -7.31 2.04
CA ASP A 110 0.43 -6.67 1.22
C ASP A 110 0.16 -6.78 -0.30
N TYR A 111 -1.08 -7.08 -0.66
CA TYR A 111 -1.58 -7.17 -2.02
C TYR A 111 -2.93 -6.48 -2.13
N GLU A 112 -3.35 -6.24 -3.36
CA GLU A 112 -4.62 -5.60 -3.63
C GLU A 112 -5.78 -6.59 -3.49
N ILE A 113 -6.75 -6.27 -2.64
CA ILE A 113 -8.07 -6.94 -2.66
C ILE A 113 -9.03 -5.99 -3.35
N LEU A 114 -9.37 -6.30 -4.61
CA LEU A 114 -10.22 -5.46 -5.48
C LEU A 114 -11.59 -6.06 -5.75
N THR A 115 -11.99 -7.08 -5.02
CA THR A 115 -13.28 -7.73 -5.16
C THR A 115 -14.28 -7.13 -4.17
N ARG A 116 -15.53 -6.92 -4.61
CA ARG A 116 -16.57 -6.27 -3.81
C ARG A 116 -16.88 -7.12 -2.57
N GLY A 117 -16.56 -6.54 -1.41
CA GLY A 117 -17.04 -6.98 -0.12
C GLY A 117 -16.43 -8.26 0.46
N MET A 118 -16.97 -8.74 1.59
CA MET A 118 -16.52 -9.92 2.36
C MET A 118 -16.31 -11.17 1.49
N PHE A 119 -17.06 -11.29 0.39
CA PHE A 119 -17.05 -12.45 -0.51
C PHE A 119 -16.06 -12.36 -1.66
N GLY A 120 -15.29 -11.29 -1.71
CA GLY A 120 -14.25 -11.14 -2.69
C GLY A 120 -13.08 -12.09 -2.44
N ASP A 121 -12.76 -12.95 -3.41
CA ASP A 121 -11.50 -13.70 -3.41
C ASP A 121 -10.35 -12.69 -3.64
N PRO A 122 -9.36 -12.61 -2.73
CA PRO A 122 -8.13 -11.86 -2.95
C PRO A 122 -7.41 -12.17 -4.27
N LYS A 123 -7.61 -13.36 -4.83
CA LYS A 123 -6.94 -13.85 -6.04
C LYS A 123 -7.62 -13.44 -7.34
N ASP A 124 -8.83 -12.88 -7.29
CA ASP A 124 -9.67 -12.58 -8.46
C ASP A 124 -9.73 -11.08 -8.83
N SER A 125 -8.68 -10.30 -8.53
CA SER A 125 -8.67 -8.86 -8.84
C SER A 125 -8.55 -8.57 -10.34
N THR A 126 -9.62 -8.06 -10.98
CA THR A 126 -9.56 -7.51 -12.33
C THR A 126 -9.14 -6.04 -12.30
N GLY A 127 -7.85 -5.79 -12.50
CA GLY A 127 -7.29 -4.46 -12.80
C GLY A 127 -6.42 -3.89 -11.67
N PRO A 128 -5.13 -4.26 -11.61
CA PRO A 128 -4.22 -3.76 -10.57
C PRO A 128 -4.14 -2.23 -10.58
N ALA A 129 -3.69 -1.60 -9.49
CA ALA A 129 -3.34 -0.19 -9.52
C ALA A 129 -2.35 0.11 -10.66
N SER A 130 -2.42 1.33 -11.20
CA SER A 130 -1.47 1.76 -12.21
C SER A 130 -0.05 1.72 -11.66
N GLY A 131 0.93 1.50 -12.53
CA GLY A 131 2.35 1.61 -12.17
C GLY A 131 2.69 2.98 -11.59
N GLN A 132 1.97 4.04 -11.98
CA GLN A 132 2.10 5.37 -11.35
C GLN A 132 1.67 5.37 -9.88
N ALA A 133 0.52 4.78 -9.54
CA ALA A 133 0.06 4.70 -8.14
C ALA A 133 1.03 3.85 -7.29
N VAL A 134 1.51 2.73 -7.85
CA VAL A 134 2.54 1.90 -7.21
C VAL A 134 3.84 2.68 -7.01
N LYS A 135 4.30 3.44 -8.01
CA LYS A 135 5.49 4.29 -7.90
C LYS A 135 5.34 5.34 -6.80
N MET A 136 4.22 6.07 -6.77
CA MET A 136 3.95 7.07 -5.72
C MET A 136 3.95 6.45 -4.32
N ASP A 137 3.40 5.24 -4.20
CA ASP A 137 3.42 4.52 -2.95
C ASP A 137 4.83 4.09 -2.53
N LEU A 138 5.64 3.57 -3.47
CA LEU A 138 7.04 3.23 -3.20
C LEU A 138 7.90 4.47 -2.94
N LEU A 139 7.51 5.66 -3.42
CA LEU A 139 8.17 6.91 -3.02
C LEU A 139 7.91 7.22 -1.54
N THR A 140 6.71 6.89 -1.05
CA THR A 140 6.29 7.16 0.34
C THR A 140 6.76 6.07 1.31
N PHE A 141 6.74 4.81 0.88
CA PHE A 141 7.14 3.64 1.66
C PHE A 141 8.17 2.80 0.90
N PRO A 142 9.40 3.30 0.74
CA PRO A 142 10.46 2.62 0.00
C PRO A 142 10.71 1.20 0.49
N ARG A 143 10.89 0.29 -0.47
CA ARG A 143 11.21 -1.12 -0.27
C ARG A 143 12.54 -1.48 -0.92
N THR A 144 13.19 -2.53 -0.45
CA THR A 144 14.30 -3.16 -1.18
C THR A 144 13.74 -3.91 -2.41
N LEU A 145 14.61 -4.25 -3.36
CA LEU A 145 14.23 -4.98 -4.58
C LEU A 145 13.46 -6.26 -4.28
N ASP A 146 13.97 -7.06 -3.35
CA ASP A 146 13.43 -8.35 -2.93
C ASP A 146 12.09 -8.26 -2.18
N ASN A 147 11.72 -7.07 -1.69
CA ASN A 147 10.48 -6.86 -0.95
C ASN A 147 9.38 -6.15 -1.77
N ILE A 148 9.69 -5.72 -3.01
CA ILE A 148 8.67 -5.32 -3.97
C ILE A 148 7.93 -6.58 -4.44
N GLN A 149 6.62 -6.61 -4.24
CA GLN A 149 5.78 -7.77 -4.57
C GLN A 149 5.61 -7.92 -6.08
N GLU A 150 5.42 -9.14 -6.58
CA GLU A 150 5.33 -9.41 -8.04
C GLU A 150 4.18 -8.63 -8.72
N TRP A 151 3.06 -8.43 -8.04
CA TRP A 151 1.95 -7.66 -8.58
C TRP A 151 2.32 -6.18 -8.78
N MET A 152 3.16 -5.62 -7.90
CA MET A 152 3.69 -4.25 -8.03
C MET A 152 4.64 -4.17 -9.22
N TRP A 153 5.53 -5.16 -9.35
CA TRP A 153 6.42 -5.26 -10.51
C TRP A 153 5.65 -5.34 -11.82
N THR A 154 4.59 -6.15 -11.85
CA THR A 154 3.70 -6.26 -13.01
C THR A 154 3.13 -4.89 -13.38
N ALA A 155 2.54 -4.17 -12.42
CA ALA A 155 2.00 -2.82 -12.65
C ALA A 155 3.05 -1.81 -13.13
N LEU A 156 4.23 -1.80 -12.49
CA LEU A 156 5.35 -0.92 -12.86
C LEU A 156 5.84 -1.20 -14.27
N ARG A 157 6.02 -2.47 -14.64
CA ARG A 157 6.47 -2.90 -15.98
C ARG A 157 5.42 -2.54 -17.05
N THR A 158 4.13 -2.75 -16.78
CA THR A 158 3.05 -2.40 -17.70
C THR A 158 3.06 -0.91 -18.05
N ASP A 159 3.33 -0.04 -17.08
CA ASP A 159 3.34 1.42 -17.27
C ASP A 159 4.75 2.00 -17.51
N ALA A 160 5.74 1.13 -17.79
CA ALA A 160 7.15 1.49 -18.00
C ALA A 160 7.74 2.39 -16.89
N GLN A 161 7.36 2.14 -15.63
CA GLN A 161 7.84 2.87 -14.46
C GLN A 161 9.03 2.16 -13.82
N THR A 162 10.04 2.94 -13.41
CA THR A 162 11.11 2.45 -12.53
C THR A 162 10.77 2.81 -11.08
N PRO A 163 10.77 1.83 -10.15
CA PRO A 163 10.46 2.12 -8.75
C PRO A 163 11.66 2.72 -8.02
N PRO A 164 11.43 3.65 -7.08
CA PRO A 164 12.43 4.00 -6.08
C PRO A 164 12.68 2.80 -5.17
N VAL A 165 13.92 2.60 -4.74
CA VAL A 165 14.28 1.44 -3.91
C VAL A 165 15.20 1.80 -2.77
N TYR A 166 14.86 1.27 -1.61
CA TYR A 166 15.66 1.41 -0.41
C TYR A 166 16.96 0.60 -0.51
N ASN A 167 18.09 1.25 -0.24
CA ASN A 167 19.41 0.65 -0.12
C ASN A 167 19.75 0.49 1.38
N PRO A 168 19.70 -0.73 1.94
CA PRO A 168 19.98 -0.96 3.36
C PRO A 168 21.42 -0.65 3.77
N GLN A 169 22.38 -0.79 2.86
CA GLN A 169 23.80 -0.58 3.15
C GLN A 169 24.12 0.90 3.36
N LEU A 170 23.46 1.77 2.59
CA LEU A 170 23.67 3.21 2.65
C LEU A 170 22.61 3.93 3.51
N ASN A 171 21.55 3.22 3.92
CA ASN A 171 20.37 3.81 4.56
C ASN A 171 19.78 4.98 3.75
N THR A 172 19.77 4.83 2.43
CA THR A 172 19.26 5.83 1.49
C THR A 172 18.24 5.20 0.55
N VAL A 173 17.33 6.02 0.04
CA VAL A 173 16.46 5.62 -1.06
C VAL A 173 17.15 5.99 -2.35
N ASP A 174 17.26 5.01 -3.21
CA ASP A 174 17.67 5.19 -4.58
C ASP A 174 16.47 5.58 -5.43
N TRP A 175 16.37 6.86 -5.76
CA TRP A 175 15.24 7.44 -6.47
C TRP A 175 15.33 7.22 -7.99
N ASP A 176 16.54 7.04 -8.55
CA ASP A 176 16.80 6.92 -10.00
C ASP A 176 18.11 6.16 -10.37
N ASN A 177 19.01 5.81 -9.44
CA ASN A 177 20.32 5.15 -9.69
C ASN A 177 20.23 3.62 -9.82
N LYS A 178 19.21 3.15 -10.51
CA LYS A 178 19.24 1.80 -11.06
C LYS A 178 19.44 1.84 -12.55
N ARG A 179 20.29 0.94 -13.04
CA ARG A 179 20.38 0.70 -14.48
C ARG A 179 19.60 -0.57 -14.78
N LEU A 180 18.64 -0.44 -15.70
CA LEU A 180 18.21 -1.59 -16.46
C LEU A 180 19.44 -2.18 -17.18
N PRO A 181 19.60 -3.51 -17.20
CA PRO A 181 20.66 -4.15 -17.96
C PRO A 181 20.63 -3.70 -19.42
N VAL A 182 21.80 -3.54 -20.02
CA VAL A 182 21.91 -3.13 -21.43
C VAL A 182 22.35 -4.33 -22.24
N THR A 183 21.61 -4.64 -23.30
CA THR A 183 21.96 -5.62 -24.33
C THR A 183 22.58 -4.91 -25.53
N ASP A 184 23.13 -5.68 -26.47
CA ASP A 184 23.65 -5.15 -27.74
C ASP A 184 22.56 -4.42 -28.57
N SER A 185 21.28 -4.70 -28.32
CA SER A 185 20.11 -4.06 -28.94
C SER A 185 19.55 -2.86 -28.16
N GLY A 186 20.13 -2.50 -27.00
CA GLY A 186 19.68 -1.40 -26.15
C GLY A 186 19.25 -1.85 -24.75
N THR A 187 18.58 -0.96 -24.02
CA THR A 187 18.08 -1.21 -22.67
C THR A 187 17.11 -2.39 -22.65
N ASP A 188 17.39 -3.39 -21.83
CA ASP A 188 16.54 -4.54 -21.64
C ASP A 188 15.48 -4.24 -20.59
N PHE A 189 14.27 -3.94 -21.06
CA PHE A 189 13.11 -3.70 -20.20
C PHE A 189 12.47 -4.99 -19.67
N SER A 190 12.94 -6.15 -20.11
CA SER A 190 12.44 -7.46 -19.63
C SER A 190 13.15 -7.95 -18.39
N VAL A 191 14.25 -7.32 -17.98
CA VAL A 191 15.07 -7.70 -16.83
C VAL A 191 14.92 -6.70 -15.69
N GLU A 192 15.01 -7.18 -14.46
CA GLU A 192 14.89 -6.34 -13.27
C GLU A 192 16.07 -5.36 -13.14
N PRO A 193 15.81 -4.10 -12.74
CA PRO A 193 16.86 -3.11 -12.57
C PRO A 193 17.72 -3.40 -11.34
N GLU A 194 19.05 -3.38 -11.52
CA GLU A 194 20.02 -3.60 -10.45
C GLU A 194 20.42 -2.29 -9.76
N ILE A 195 20.68 -2.36 -8.45
CA ILE A 195 21.21 -1.22 -7.67
C ILE A 195 22.65 -0.96 -8.13
N ILE A 196 22.94 0.28 -8.54
CA ILE A 196 24.33 0.67 -8.85
C ILE A 196 25.12 0.64 -7.54
N ASP A 197 26.11 -0.24 -7.47
CA ASP A 197 27.13 -0.23 -6.42
C ASP A 197 28.15 0.88 -6.72
N PRO A 198 28.22 1.96 -5.92
CA PRO A 198 29.15 3.06 -6.17
C PRO A 198 30.63 2.62 -6.12
N SER A 199 30.93 1.50 -5.45
CA SER A 199 32.29 0.93 -5.41
C SER A 199 32.66 0.17 -6.70
N ARG A 200 31.67 -0.15 -7.54
CA ARG A 200 31.83 -0.83 -8.83
C ARG A 200 31.70 0.09 -10.03
N GLU A 201 31.44 1.38 -9.81
CA GLU A 201 31.45 2.34 -10.92
C GLU A 201 32.84 2.38 -11.56
N PRO A 202 32.94 2.18 -12.89
CA PRO A 202 34.19 2.36 -13.60
C PRO A 202 34.70 3.79 -13.35
N GLY A 203 35.94 3.92 -12.88
CA GLY A 203 36.58 5.22 -12.53
C GLY A 203 36.65 6.27 -13.65
N VAL A 204 36.00 6.04 -14.78
CA VAL A 204 35.78 6.98 -15.87
C VAL A 204 34.82 8.10 -15.43
N PHE A 205 33.76 7.81 -14.67
CA PHE A 205 32.82 8.85 -14.20
C PHE A 205 33.42 9.73 -13.09
N ALA A 206 34.24 9.15 -12.21
CA ALA A 206 35.04 9.92 -11.23
C ALA A 206 36.00 10.93 -11.91
N LYS A 207 36.50 10.63 -13.11
CA LYS A 207 37.35 11.55 -13.88
C LYS A 207 36.58 12.66 -14.60
N ILE A 208 35.32 12.42 -14.99
CA ILE A 208 34.49 13.42 -15.67
C ILE A 208 34.00 14.48 -14.67
N GLY A 209 33.56 14.08 -13.47
CA GLY A 209 33.12 15.01 -12.42
C GLY A 209 34.23 16.00 -12.00
N LYS A 210 35.47 15.50 -11.86
CA LYS A 210 36.63 16.35 -11.49
C LYS A 210 37.01 17.37 -12.58
N LYS A 211 36.67 17.08 -13.84
CA LYS A 211 36.96 17.94 -15.00
C LYS A 211 35.87 18.99 -15.24
N LEU A 212 34.65 18.73 -14.80
CA LEU A 212 33.49 19.64 -14.98
C LEU A 212 33.25 20.57 -13.79
N PHE A 213 33.62 20.18 -12.57
CA PHE A 213 33.31 20.95 -11.35
C PHE A 213 34.52 21.43 -10.55
N GLY A 214 35.74 21.33 -11.11
CA GLY A 214 36.93 22.02 -10.60
C GLY A 214 37.35 21.59 -9.20
N GLY A 215 38.31 20.68 -9.13
CA GLY A 215 39.22 20.58 -7.98
C GLY A 215 40.41 21.51 -8.16
#